data_AF-A0A6B3IWA0-F1
#
_entry.id   AF-A0A6B3IWA0-F1
#
_cell.length_a   1.000
_cell.length_b   1.000
_cell.length_c   1.000
_cell.angle_alpha   90.00
_cell.angle_beta   90.00
_cell.angle_gamma   90.00
#
_symmetry.space_group_name_H-M   'P 1'
#
loop_
_entity.id
_entity.type
_entity.pdbx_description
1 polymer ?
#
loop_
_entity_poly.entity_id
_entity_poly.type
_entity_poly.pdbx_seq_one_letter_code
_entity_poly.pdbx_strand_id
1 'polypeptide(L)' 'MDLTPYVDSLRRELAVAAEAGGDEARALADRLTAPLESATRLTMLHVLSAAMDEVTRELAPG' A
#
# COMPACT_ATOMS: atom_id res chain seq x y z
N MET A 1 2.42 13.98 -1.81
CA MET A 1 1.40 13.36 -0.94
C MET A 1 2.13 12.49 0.08
N ASP A 2 1.78 12.57 1.37
CA ASP A 2 2.32 11.65 2.36
C ASP A 2 1.52 10.34 2.35
N LEU A 3 2.18 9.23 2.01
CA LEU A 3 1.58 7.89 1.94
C LEU A 3 1.80 7.07 3.22
N THR A 4 2.62 7.57 4.14
CA THR A 4 2.96 6.91 5.41
C THR A 4 1.75 6.47 6.22
N PRO A 5 0.69 7.28 6.42
CA PRO A 5 -0.44 6.84 7.24
C PRO A 5 -1.18 5.63 6.67
N TYR A 6 -1.25 5.48 5.35
CA TYR A 6 -1.92 4.34 4.70
C TYR A 6 -1.09 3.07 4.80
N VAL A 7 0.23 3.19 4.62
CA VAL A 7 1.16 2.06 4.79
C VAL A 7 1.16 1.58 6.25
N ASP A 8 1.13 2.50 7.21
CA ASP A 8 1.02 2.17 8.62
C ASP A 8 -0.32 1.52 9.00
N SER A 9 -1.42 1.92 8.35
CA SER A 9 -2.72 1.24 8.53
C SER A 9 -2.63 -0.21 8.05
N LEU A 10 -2.12 -0.42 6.84
CA LEU A 10 -1.98 -1.75 6.27
C LEU A 10 -1.09 -2.66 7.14
N ARG A 11 0.03 -2.13 7.66
CA ARG A 11 0.91 -2.87 8.58
C ARG A 11 0.19 -3.29 9.85
N ARG A 12 -0.61 -2.38 10.45
CA ARG A 12 -1.42 -2.70 11.64
C ARG A 12 -2.47 -3.77 11.34
N GLU A 13 -3.18 -3.65 10.22
CA GLU A 13 -4.19 -4.63 9.80
C GLU A 13 -3.58 -6.00 9.54
N LEU A 14 -2.40 -6.05 8.90
CA LEU A 14 -1.65 -7.29 8.70
C LEU A 14 -1.27 -7.95 10.03
N ALA A 15 -0.79 -7.17 11.00
CA ALA A 15 -0.44 -7.67 12.33
C ALA A 15 -1.68 -8.24 13.05
N VAL A 16 -2.81 -7.53 13.02
CA VAL A 16 -4.08 -8.01 13.61
C VAL A 16 -4.55 -9.32 12.96
N ALA A 17 -4.47 -9.42 11.64
CA ALA A 17 -4.83 -10.65 10.93
C ALA A 17 -3.89 -11.82 11.25
N ALA A 18 -2.59 -11.54 11.39
CA ALA A 18 -1.58 -12.54 11.71
C ALA A 18 -1.73 -13.08 13.14
N GLU A 19 -2.09 -12.24 14.10
CA GLU A 19 -2.38 -12.66 15.48
C GLU A 19 -3.50 -13.72 15.53
N ALA A 20 -4.56 -13.54 14.72
CA ALA A 20 -5.65 -14.50 14.63
C ALA A 20 -5.24 -15.84 14.00
N GLY A 21 -4.15 -15.87 13.22
CA GLY A 21 -3.63 -17.06 12.55
C GLY A 21 -2.57 -17.85 13.34
N GLY A 22 -2.20 -17.40 14.54
CA GLY A 22 -1.20 -18.06 15.39
C GLY A 22 0.25 -17.83 14.94
N ASP A 23 1.16 -18.59 15.54
CA ASP A 23 2.61 -18.34 15.47
C ASP A 23 3.18 -18.37 14.04
N GLU A 24 2.70 -19.29 13.19
CA GLU A 24 3.15 -19.40 11.81
C GLU A 24 2.69 -18.20 10.95
N ALA A 25 1.47 -17.73 11.17
CA ALA A 25 0.95 -16.54 10.49
C ALA A 25 1.70 -15.27 10.94
N ARG A 26 2.02 -15.14 12.22
CA ARG A 26 2.88 -14.05 12.73
C ARG A 26 4.26 -14.08 12.10
N ALA A 27 4.92 -15.23 12.08
CA ALA A 27 6.23 -15.38 11.46
C ALA A 27 6.21 -15.06 9.95
N LEU A 28 5.11 -15.38 9.25
CA LEU A 28 4.93 -15.00 7.86
C LEU A 28 4.74 -13.49 7.70
N ALA A 29 3.90 -12.86 8.52
CA ALA A 29 3.64 -11.42 8.49
C ALA A 29 4.90 -10.59 8.74
N ASP A 30 5.75 -11.01 9.68
CA ASP A 30 7.02 -10.33 9.96
C ASP A 30 7.95 -10.33 8.73
N ARG A 31 8.04 -11.47 8.02
CA ARG A 31 8.83 -11.57 6.78
C ARG A 31 8.24 -10.75 5.63
N LEU A 32 6.92 -10.60 5.60
CA LEU A 32 6.21 -9.90 4.53
C LEU A 32 6.05 -8.39 4.76
N THR A 33 6.23 -7.89 5.98
CA THR A 33 5.98 -6.48 6.30
C THR A 33 6.78 -5.53 5.41
N ALA A 34 8.11 -5.64 5.40
CA ALA A 34 8.97 -4.77 4.58
C ALA A 34 8.69 -4.83 3.06
N PRO A 35 8.55 -6.02 2.43
CA PRO A 35 8.21 -6.06 1.00
C PRO A 35 6.79 -5.56 0.71
N LEU A 36 5.82 -5.75 1.60
CA LEU A 36 4.47 -5.23 1.43
C LEU A 36 4.41 -3.70 1.54
N GLU A 37 5.17 -3.09 2.44
CA GLU A 37 5.28 -1.63 2.54
C GLU A 37 5.79 -1.04 1.22
N SER A 38 6.84 -1.64 0.66
CA SER A 38 7.45 -1.20 -0.60
C SER A 38 6.49 -1.37 -1.79
N ALA A 39 5.87 -2.55 -1.89
CA ALA A 39 4.90 -2.84 -2.94
C ALA A 39 3.70 -1.88 -2.88
N THR A 40 3.17 -1.62 -1.68
CA THR A 40 2.02 -0.72 -1.47
C THR A 40 2.34 0.70 -1.92
N ARG A 41 3.51 1.24 -1.54
CA ARG A 41 3.95 2.57 -1.97
C ARG A 41 4.08 2.65 -3.48
N LEU A 42 4.65 1.63 -4.13
CA LEU A 42 4.78 1.58 -5.59
C LEU A 42 3.42 1.50 -6.28
N THR A 43 2.51 0.67 -5.79
CA THR A 43 1.14 0.57 -6.32
C THR A 43 0.39 1.89 -6.18
N MET A 44 0.47 2.56 -5.03
CA MET A 44 -0.13 3.88 -4.83
C MET A 44 0.44 4.92 -5.79
N LEU A 45 1.76 4.91 -6.02
CA LEU A 45 2.38 5.79 -7.01
C LEU A 45 1.82 5.53 -8.41
N HIS A 46 1.71 4.27 -8.83
CA HIS A 46 1.13 3.93 -10.13
C HIS A 46 -0.34 4.39 -10.27
N VAL A 47 -1.16 4.19 -9.24
CA VAL A 47 -2.56 4.63 -9.24
C VAL A 47 -2.66 6.15 -9.33
N LEU A 48 -1.85 6.88 -8.57
CA LEU A 48 -1.82 8.34 -8.61
C LEU A 48 -1.34 8.86 -9.96
N SER A 49 -0.30 8.27 -10.54
CA SER A 49 0.17 8.64 -11.88
C SER A 49 -0.90 8.43 -12.94
N ALA A 50 -1.57 7.27 -12.93
CA ALA A 50 -2.67 6.99 -13.85
C ALA A 50 -3.84 7.97 -13.70
N ALA A 51 -4.19 8.34 -12.46
CA ALA A 51 -5.23 9.34 -12.19
C ALA A 51 -4.84 10.74 -12.67
N MET A 52 -3.58 11.14 -12.48
CA MET A 52 -3.09 12.43 -12.96
C MET A 52 -3.02 12.49 -14.50
N ASP A 53 -2.64 11.39 -15.15
CA ASP A 53 -2.68 11.29 -16.62
C ASP A 53 -4.11 11.51 -17.14
N GLU A 54 -5.13 10.99 -16.46
CA GLU A 54 -6.52 11.19 -16.87
C GLU A 54 -6.95 12.65 -16.68
N VAL A 55 -6.68 13.23 -15.51
CA VAL A 55 -6.99 14.65 -15.22
C VAL A 55 -6.29 15.57 -16.22
N THR A 56 -5.02 15.32 -16.54
CA THR A 56 -4.28 16.16 -17.49
C THR A 56 -4.82 16.05 -18.92
N ARG A 57 -5.36 14.90 -19.34
CA ARG A 57 -6.08 14.76 -20.63
C ARG A 57 -7.39 15.53 -20.63
N GLU A 58 -8.18 15.46 -19.57
CA GLU A 58 -9.44 16.19 -19.45
C GLU A 58 -9.22 17.72 -19.48
N LEU A 59 -8.07 18.18 -18.99
CA LEU A 59 -7.70 19.60 -18.95
C LEU A 59 -6.98 20.10 -20.21
N ALA A 60 -6.57 19.22 -21.13
CA ALA A 60 -5.89 19.63 -22.34
C ALA A 60 -6.86 20.44 -23.23
N PRO A 61 -6.51 21.67 -23.64
CA PRO A 61 -7.24 22.33 -24.71
C PRO A 61 -7.03 21.48 -25.98
N GLY A 62 -8.14 21.20 -26.67
CA GLY A 62 -8.17 20.30 -27.83
C GLY A 62 -7.02 20.48 -28.81
#